data_AF-A0A2M7N3T7-F1
#
_entry.id   AF-A0A2M7N3T7-F1
#
_cell.length_a   1.000
_cell.length_b   1.000
_cell.length_c   1.000
_cell.angle_alpha   90.00
_cell.angle_beta   90.00
_cell.angle_gamma   90.00
#
_symmetry.space_group_name_H-M   'P 1'
#
loop_
_entity.id
_entity.type
_entity.pdbx_description
1 polymer ?
#
loop_
_entity_poly.entity_id
_entity_poly.type
_entity_poly.pdbx_seq_one_letter_code
_entity_poly.pdbx_strand_id
1 'polypeptide(L)'
;EKEKEKVDNFINELFNRLNSELDINNEKSRIYILSHECIFGTDANPRMARTAKMNMIMHGDGHGGVHHHDGLLNVNGIFDNRFDVILTNPPFGARVEKSLKITEQDKFTDGEKIKQYTKRFGDEYIDAMKQIENNINKSVISLYEMGEMSGLTEVLFIERCLNLLRPGGRMGIVLPEGVLNNPKLQKIRDFVESKAKIINITSIPQDVFIASGATVKPSLLFFKKFTEEENLKYNKIKDKATKTATNKNKSALEEIEEKLKVRNLSKEEKKAFKDKKNQLLQQIEDEIKAQIKKEFDYEIPIVEVKKAGITTTGAPCENELLPVAKEYKEYRLKNNLWKNKKIIGRYELKNKVYVRMLDMIEDNKVTKAGEPEVFYSKNANRNSK
;
A
#
# COMPACT_ATOMS: atom_id res chain seq x y z
N GLU A 1 2.55 2.31 56.33
CA GLU A 1 3.91 2.57 55.81
C GLU A 1 4.39 1.50 54.83
N LYS A 2 4.49 0.22 55.21
CA LYS A 2 4.93 -0.86 54.29
C LYS A 2 4.10 -1.00 53.00
N GLU A 3 2.79 -0.77 53.06
CA GLU A 3 1.95 -0.78 51.84
C GLU A 3 2.21 0.42 50.95
N LYS A 4 2.43 1.60 51.54
CA LYS A 4 2.78 2.82 50.81
C LYS A 4 4.13 2.64 50.08
N GLU A 5 5.13 2.09 50.77
CA GLU A 5 6.44 1.79 50.18
C GLU A 5 6.35 0.76 49.03
N LYS A 6 5.49 -0.26 49.14
CA LYS A 6 5.24 -1.20 48.04
C LYS A 6 4.61 -0.52 46.84
N VAL A 7 3.60 0.34 47.07
CA VAL A 7 2.93 1.10 46.01
C VAL A 7 3.90 2.08 45.34
N ASP A 8 4.70 2.81 46.11
CA ASP A 8 5.70 3.75 45.58
C ASP A 8 6.77 3.03 44.75
N ASN A 9 7.23 1.86 45.19
CA ASN A 9 8.16 1.04 44.42
C ASN A 9 7.54 0.56 43.11
N PHE A 10 6.29 0.11 43.13
CA PHE A 10 5.57 -0.31 41.92
C PHE A 10 5.34 0.86 40.94
N ILE A 11 4.97 2.03 41.43
CA ILE A 11 4.81 3.24 40.60
C ILE A 11 6.15 3.62 39.96
N ASN A 12 7.24 3.64 40.72
CA ASN A 12 8.58 3.89 40.19
C ASN A 12 9.00 2.84 39.16
N GLU A 13 8.60 1.58 39.34
CA GLU A 13 8.80 0.52 38.36
C GLU A 13 8.12 0.83 37.02
N LEU A 14 6.84 1.20 37.08
CA LEU A 14 6.03 1.56 35.92
C LEU A 14 6.58 2.80 35.21
N PHE A 15 7.00 3.83 35.95
CA PHE A 15 7.59 5.04 35.37
C PHE A 15 8.90 4.74 34.63
N ASN A 16 9.79 3.95 35.23
CA ASN A 16 11.04 3.56 34.57
C ASN A 16 10.77 2.76 33.30
N ARG A 17 9.83 1.81 33.35
CA ARG A 17 9.41 1.04 32.16
C ARG A 17 8.86 1.94 31.07
N LEU A 18 7.97 2.87 31.42
CA LEU A 18 7.39 3.81 30.45
C LEU A 18 8.48 4.68 29.82
N ASN A 19 9.40 5.22 30.63
CA ASN A 19 10.49 6.04 30.13
C ASN A 19 11.42 5.25 29.19
N SER A 20 11.75 3.99 29.49
CA SER A 20 12.55 3.15 28.60
C SER A 20 11.85 2.81 27.28
N GLU A 21 10.52 2.72 27.27
CA GLU A 21 9.70 2.51 26.06
C GLU A 21 9.52 3.78 25.21
N LEU A 22 9.69 4.94 25.83
CA LEU A 22 9.65 6.26 25.18
C LEU A 22 11.05 6.83 24.89
N ASP A 23 12.12 6.10 25.24
CA ASP A 23 13.50 6.52 24.99
C ASP A 23 13.87 6.31 23.52
N ILE A 24 14.02 7.42 22.79
CA ILE A 24 14.41 7.44 21.38
C ILE A 24 15.84 6.96 21.13
N ASN A 25 16.69 6.84 22.14
CA ASN A 25 18.07 6.33 21.99
C ASN A 25 18.15 4.82 22.26
N ASN A 26 17.10 4.23 22.84
CA ASN A 26 17.02 2.81 23.04
C ASN A 26 16.46 2.16 21.76
N GLU A 27 17.31 1.46 21.00
CA GLU A 27 16.92 0.79 19.75
C GLU A 27 15.78 -0.22 19.93
N LYS A 28 15.60 -0.72 21.16
CA LYS A 28 14.52 -1.63 21.50
C LYS A 28 13.24 -0.93 21.91
N SER A 29 13.25 0.37 22.19
CA SER A 29 12.05 1.08 22.64
C SER A 29 10.96 1.05 21.56
N ARG A 30 9.70 1.05 21.99
CA ARG A 30 8.57 1.11 21.06
C ARG A 30 8.62 2.37 20.19
N ILE A 31 9.07 3.51 20.73
CA ILE A 31 9.15 4.74 19.94
C ILE A 31 10.23 4.63 18.86
N TYR A 32 11.40 4.07 19.18
CA TYR A 32 12.47 3.86 18.21
C TYR A 32 12.03 2.92 17.09
N ILE A 33 11.43 1.78 17.45
CA ILE A 33 10.92 0.81 16.47
C ILE A 33 9.86 1.46 15.58
N LEU A 34 8.91 2.21 16.17
CA LEU A 34 7.85 2.87 15.40
C LEU A 34 8.43 3.80 14.33
N SER A 35 9.41 4.64 14.68
CA SER A 35 9.97 5.62 13.76
C SER A 35 10.98 5.09 12.76
N HIS A 36 11.84 4.16 13.19
CA HIS A 36 12.91 3.66 12.35
C HIS A 36 12.46 2.48 11.49
N GLU A 37 11.39 1.79 11.89
CA GLU A 37 11.04 0.50 11.31
C GLU A 37 9.60 0.36 10.81
N CYS A 38 8.68 1.25 11.21
CA CYS A 38 7.26 1.11 10.86
C CYS A 38 6.73 2.22 9.94
N ILE A 39 7.27 3.44 10.04
CA ILE A 39 6.80 4.59 9.26
C ILE A 39 7.79 4.92 8.17
N PHE A 40 7.30 4.97 6.92
CA PHE A 40 8.09 5.30 5.75
C PHE A 40 7.33 6.28 4.87
N GLY A 41 8.07 7.14 4.18
CA GLY A 41 7.50 8.10 3.26
C GLY A 41 8.51 8.53 2.21
N THR A 42 8.00 9.02 1.09
CA THR A 42 8.83 9.57 0.03
C THR A 42 8.12 10.75 -0.59
N ASP A 43 8.89 11.79 -0.89
CA ASP A 43 8.42 12.97 -1.59
C ASP A 43 9.50 13.41 -2.58
N ALA A 44 9.10 13.67 -3.82
CA ALA A 44 10.03 14.08 -4.89
C ALA A 44 10.50 15.53 -4.72
N ASN A 45 9.79 16.35 -3.94
CA ASN A 45 10.18 17.71 -3.64
C ASN A 45 11.09 17.74 -2.39
N PRO A 46 12.35 18.22 -2.51
CA PRO A 46 13.29 18.20 -1.39
C PRO A 46 12.84 19.08 -0.22
N ARG A 47 12.07 20.14 -0.48
CA ARG A 47 11.52 20.98 0.60
C ARG A 47 10.42 20.24 1.35
N MET A 48 9.50 19.58 0.63
CA MET A 48 8.39 18.85 1.25
C MET A 48 8.90 17.65 2.04
N ALA A 49 9.85 16.88 1.50
CA ALA A 49 10.50 15.78 2.22
C ALA A 49 11.14 16.24 3.54
N ARG A 50 11.81 17.41 3.54
CA ARG A 50 12.40 18.00 4.75
C ARG A 50 11.34 18.49 5.74
N THR A 51 10.30 19.19 5.28
CA THR A 51 9.21 19.66 6.13
C THR A 51 8.48 18.48 6.79
N ALA A 52 8.19 17.42 6.03
CA ALA A 52 7.58 16.21 6.57
C ALA A 52 8.47 15.57 7.64
N LYS A 53 9.78 15.45 7.38
CA LYS A 53 10.74 14.94 8.36
C LYS A 53 10.79 15.78 9.64
N MET A 54 10.80 17.11 9.52
CA MET A 54 10.73 18.02 10.68
C MET A 54 9.44 17.84 11.46
N ASN A 55 8.30 17.67 10.76
CA ASN A 55 7.02 17.42 11.41
C ASN A 55 7.03 16.12 12.22
N MET A 56 7.58 15.04 11.67
CA MET A 56 7.75 13.78 12.40
C MET A 56 8.63 13.96 13.65
N ILE A 57 9.76 14.66 13.53
CA ILE A 57 10.66 14.95 14.65
C ILE A 57 9.93 15.73 15.77
N MET A 58 9.13 16.74 15.43
CA MET A 58 8.36 17.51 16.41
C MET A 58 7.33 16.65 17.15
N HIS A 59 6.82 15.59 16.52
CA HIS A 59 5.90 14.63 17.12
C HIS A 59 6.61 13.48 17.86
N GLY A 60 7.94 13.52 17.98
CA GLY A 60 8.71 12.54 18.77
C GLY A 60 8.91 11.18 18.09
N ASP A 61 8.66 11.09 16.78
CA ASP A 61 8.99 9.92 15.96
C ASP A 61 10.51 9.66 16.05
N GLY A 62 11.33 10.64 15.67
CA GLY A 62 12.76 10.43 15.45
C GLY A 62 13.14 10.89 14.05
N HIS A 63 14.40 10.69 13.65
CA HIS A 63 14.92 11.22 12.38
C HIS A 63 14.64 10.29 11.17
N GLY A 64 13.60 9.44 11.24
CA GLY A 64 13.43 8.25 10.41
C GLY A 64 12.54 8.37 9.16
N GLY A 65 12.59 7.35 8.30
CA GLY A 65 11.52 6.93 7.38
C GLY A 65 11.23 7.77 6.12
N VAL A 66 11.49 9.08 6.12
CA VAL A 66 11.13 9.97 5.00
C VAL A 66 12.32 10.24 4.08
N HIS A 67 12.13 9.93 2.79
CA HIS A 67 13.15 10.04 1.74
C HIS A 67 12.79 11.12 0.71
N HIS A 68 13.77 11.95 0.37
CA HIS A 68 13.69 12.78 -0.84
C HIS A 68 14.04 11.90 -2.03
N HIS A 69 13.02 11.44 -2.77
CA HIS A 69 13.17 10.51 -3.88
C HIS A 69 11.91 10.51 -4.75
N ASP A 70 12.02 10.00 -5.99
CA ASP A 70 10.83 9.72 -6.79
C ASP A 70 10.05 8.55 -6.16
N GLY A 71 8.79 8.78 -5.79
CA GLY A 71 7.94 7.77 -5.17
C GLY A 71 7.62 6.57 -6.05
N LEU A 72 7.87 6.67 -7.36
CA LEU A 72 7.77 5.58 -8.32
C LEU A 72 9.02 4.68 -8.35
N LEU A 73 10.06 4.99 -7.59
CA LEU A 73 11.28 4.18 -7.52
C LEU A 73 11.46 3.57 -6.14
N ASN A 74 12.13 2.42 -6.09
CA ASN A 74 12.55 1.81 -4.83
C ASN A 74 13.62 2.67 -4.17
N VAL A 75 13.42 3.00 -2.90
CA VAL A 75 14.41 3.72 -2.08
C VAL A 75 14.48 3.04 -0.73
N ASN A 76 15.66 2.94 -0.14
CA ASN A 76 15.95 2.27 1.13
C ASN A 76 14.75 2.07 2.10
N GLY A 77 14.26 0.83 2.20
CA GLY A 77 13.13 0.46 3.04
C GLY A 77 11.75 0.61 2.38
N ILE A 78 11.64 1.31 1.26
CA ILE A 78 10.44 1.40 0.42
C ILE A 78 10.65 0.54 -0.81
N PHE A 79 10.18 -0.71 -0.71
CA PHE A 79 10.20 -1.68 -1.79
C PHE A 79 9.00 -2.63 -1.71
N ASP A 80 8.84 -3.42 -2.76
CA ASP A 80 7.66 -4.26 -3.01
C ASP A 80 7.41 -5.29 -1.89
N ASN A 81 6.14 -5.65 -1.70
CA ASN A 81 5.64 -6.66 -0.76
C ASN A 81 5.98 -6.44 0.73
N ARG A 82 6.26 -5.20 1.14
CA ARG A 82 6.70 -4.88 2.51
C ARG A 82 5.59 -4.35 3.42
N PHE A 83 4.63 -3.60 2.88
CA PHE A 83 3.77 -2.75 3.71
C PHE A 83 2.42 -3.37 4.05
N ASP A 84 2.01 -3.16 5.30
CA ASP A 84 0.72 -3.61 5.85
C ASP A 84 -0.41 -2.63 5.52
N VAL A 85 -0.06 -1.35 5.59
CA VAL A 85 -0.94 -0.22 5.41
C VAL A 85 -0.21 0.84 4.61
N ILE A 86 -0.84 1.36 3.57
CA ILE A 86 -0.38 2.55 2.85
C ILE A 86 -1.49 3.60 2.89
N LEU A 87 -1.13 4.84 3.21
CA LEU A 87 -2.01 6.00 3.09
C LEU A 87 -1.33 7.01 2.20
N THR A 88 -1.99 7.45 1.14
CA THR A 88 -1.34 8.34 0.17
C THR A 88 -2.32 9.26 -0.55
N ASN A 89 -1.82 10.41 -0.97
CA ASN A 89 -2.52 11.40 -1.76
C ASN A 89 -1.62 11.79 -2.95
N PRO A 90 -1.60 10.98 -4.03
CA PRO A 90 -0.79 11.27 -5.20
C PRO A 90 -1.26 12.58 -5.87
N PRO A 91 -0.37 13.27 -6.62
CA PRO A 91 -0.75 14.49 -7.33
C PRO A 91 -1.85 14.22 -8.37
N PHE A 92 -2.80 15.14 -8.50
CA PHE A 92 -3.90 15.02 -9.46
C PHE A 92 -3.53 15.63 -10.82
N GLY A 93 -3.88 14.93 -11.89
CA GLY A 93 -3.71 15.36 -13.28
C GLY A 93 -2.27 15.38 -13.78
N ALA A 94 -1.27 15.15 -12.91
CA ALA A 94 0.12 15.12 -13.30
C ALA A 94 0.43 13.88 -14.16
N ARG A 95 1.32 14.06 -15.14
CA ARG A 95 1.78 13.01 -16.04
C ARG A 95 3.28 12.84 -15.94
N VAL A 96 3.71 11.60 -15.83
CA VAL A 96 5.10 11.21 -16.02
C VAL A 96 5.37 11.18 -17.52
N GLU A 97 6.46 11.81 -17.94
CA GLU A 97 6.87 11.80 -19.33
C GLU A 97 7.59 10.50 -19.68
N LYS A 98 7.40 10.01 -20.92
CA LYS A 98 8.13 8.83 -21.41
C LYS A 98 9.64 9.07 -21.50
N SER A 99 10.05 10.32 -21.62
CA SER A 99 11.44 10.79 -21.61
C SER A 99 12.09 10.74 -20.23
N LEU A 100 11.32 10.67 -19.13
CA LEU A 100 11.88 10.59 -17.79
C LEU A 100 12.55 9.24 -17.60
N LYS A 101 13.88 9.25 -17.53
CA LYS A 101 14.72 8.06 -17.42
C LYS A 101 15.27 7.91 -16.01
N ILE A 102 15.45 6.65 -15.62
CA ILE A 102 16.15 6.29 -14.39
C ILE A 102 17.65 6.53 -14.60
N THR A 103 18.28 7.18 -13.64
CA THR A 103 19.68 7.60 -13.67
C THR A 103 20.49 6.96 -12.56
N GLU A 104 21.82 7.07 -12.64
CA GLU A 104 22.72 6.63 -11.58
C GLU A 104 22.52 7.41 -10.27
N GLN A 105 21.96 8.62 -10.31
CA GLN A 105 21.66 9.42 -9.13
C GLN A 105 20.49 8.85 -8.32
N ASP A 106 19.64 8.04 -8.95
CA ASP A 106 18.52 7.39 -8.29
C ASP A 106 18.98 6.21 -7.42
N LYS A 107 20.21 5.72 -7.59
CA LYS A 107 20.75 4.65 -6.75
C LYS A 107 20.88 5.12 -5.31
N PHE A 108 20.41 4.28 -4.40
CA PHE A 108 20.66 4.48 -2.99
C PHE A 108 22.10 4.07 -2.64
N THR A 109 22.88 4.98 -2.04
CA THR A 109 24.35 4.83 -1.87
C THR A 109 24.83 4.75 -0.42
N ASP A 110 23.94 4.85 0.57
CA ASP A 110 24.32 4.78 1.99
C ASP A 110 24.66 3.32 2.38
N GLY A 111 25.97 3.03 2.42
CA GLY A 111 26.49 1.68 2.65
C GLY A 111 26.16 1.10 4.03
N GLU A 112 26.00 1.94 5.07
CA GLU A 112 25.62 1.46 6.40
C GLU A 112 24.17 1.01 6.41
N LYS A 113 23.27 1.82 5.84
CA LYS A 113 21.86 1.45 5.72
C LYS A 113 21.68 0.24 4.80
N ILE A 114 22.38 0.16 3.68
CA ILE A 114 22.34 -1.03 2.82
C ILE A 114 22.68 -2.28 3.63
N LYS A 115 23.77 -2.28 4.42
CA LYS A 115 24.13 -3.43 5.26
C LYS A 115 23.04 -3.76 6.29
N GLN A 116 22.46 -2.75 6.93
CA GLN A 116 21.38 -2.94 7.90
C GLN A 116 20.14 -3.58 7.26
N TYR A 117 19.69 -3.05 6.12
CA TYR A 117 18.51 -3.55 5.41
C TYR A 117 18.76 -4.93 4.81
N THR A 118 19.95 -5.19 4.25
CA THR A 118 20.34 -6.53 3.79
C THR A 118 20.34 -7.54 4.94
N LYS A 119 20.86 -7.19 6.12
CA LYS A 119 20.81 -8.09 7.29
C LYS A 119 19.37 -8.39 7.72
N ARG A 120 18.47 -7.43 7.57
CA ARG A 120 17.08 -7.54 8.05
C ARG A 120 16.15 -8.27 7.08
N PHE A 121 16.26 -7.99 5.79
CA PHE A 121 15.34 -8.46 4.76
C PHE A 121 15.97 -9.48 3.80
N GLY A 122 17.29 -9.68 3.88
CA GLY A 122 18.01 -10.66 3.07
C GLY A 122 17.88 -10.39 1.57
N ASP A 123 17.68 -11.47 0.83
CA ASP A 123 17.67 -11.47 -0.63
C ASP A 123 16.52 -10.64 -1.21
N GLU A 124 15.37 -10.55 -0.53
CA GLU A 124 14.23 -9.74 -0.99
C GLU A 124 14.61 -8.27 -1.17
N TYR A 125 15.41 -7.72 -0.25
CA TYR A 125 15.88 -6.34 -0.35
C TYR A 125 16.89 -6.17 -1.48
N ILE A 126 17.84 -7.10 -1.62
CA ILE A 126 18.84 -7.07 -2.68
C ILE A 126 18.15 -7.10 -4.04
N ASP A 127 17.20 -8.02 -4.23
CA ASP A 127 16.45 -8.16 -5.47
C ASP A 127 15.58 -6.93 -5.77
N ALA A 128 14.99 -6.32 -4.74
CA ALA A 128 14.23 -5.10 -4.92
C ALA A 128 15.09 -3.91 -5.36
N MET A 129 16.32 -3.78 -4.85
CA MET A 129 17.21 -2.68 -5.25
C MET A 129 17.72 -2.82 -6.70
N LYS A 130 17.73 -4.04 -7.25
CA LYS A 130 18.00 -4.27 -8.68
C LYS A 130 16.99 -3.58 -9.62
N GLN A 131 15.82 -3.16 -9.12
CA GLN A 131 14.85 -2.38 -9.91
C GLN A 131 15.51 -1.16 -10.55
N ILE A 132 16.34 -0.42 -9.81
CA ILE A 132 17.02 0.76 -10.34
C ILE A 132 18.22 0.32 -11.19
N GLU A 133 19.07 -0.54 -10.65
CA GLU A 133 20.33 -0.96 -11.30
C GLU A 133 20.12 -1.58 -12.68
N ASN A 134 19.08 -2.41 -12.85
CA ASN A 134 18.80 -3.10 -14.12
C ASN A 134 18.04 -2.23 -15.14
N ASN A 135 17.57 -1.05 -14.73
CA ASN A 135 16.71 -0.19 -15.55
C ASN A 135 17.28 1.22 -15.74
N ILE A 136 18.56 1.43 -15.43
CA ILE A 136 19.28 2.66 -15.78
C ILE A 136 19.10 2.97 -17.28
N ASN A 137 18.84 4.23 -17.60
CA ASN A 137 18.49 4.77 -18.93
C ASN A 137 17.15 4.32 -19.52
N LYS A 138 16.38 3.48 -18.83
CA LYS A 138 15.00 3.16 -19.24
C LYS A 138 14.02 4.17 -18.64
N SER A 139 12.84 4.27 -19.25
CA SER A 139 11.78 5.17 -18.76
C SER A 139 11.22 4.66 -17.43
N VAL A 140 10.96 5.56 -16.48
CA VAL A 140 10.30 5.21 -15.20
C VAL A 140 8.97 4.50 -15.44
N ILE A 141 8.23 4.91 -16.47
CA ILE A 141 6.93 4.34 -16.85
C ILE A 141 7.04 2.86 -17.22
N SER A 142 8.18 2.42 -17.77
CA SER A 142 8.39 1.03 -18.19
C SER A 142 8.50 0.04 -17.02
N LEU A 143 8.61 0.54 -15.78
CA LEU A 143 8.56 -0.30 -14.58
C LEU A 143 7.15 -0.81 -14.25
N TYR A 144 6.12 -0.26 -14.91
CA TYR A 144 4.72 -0.45 -14.55
C TYR A 144 3.92 -1.04 -15.71
N GLU A 145 3.11 -2.06 -15.44
CA GLU A 145 2.24 -2.72 -16.42
C GLU A 145 1.24 -1.71 -17.02
N MET A 146 0.67 -0.85 -16.18
CA MET A 146 -0.28 0.19 -16.62
C MET A 146 0.43 1.41 -17.21
N GLY A 147 1.75 1.51 -17.08
CA GLY A 147 2.53 2.63 -17.59
C GLY A 147 2.50 2.72 -19.12
N GLU A 148 2.49 1.59 -19.83
CA GLU A 148 2.38 1.56 -21.29
C GLU A 148 1.07 2.20 -21.78
N MET A 149 0.00 2.03 -21.00
CA MET A 149 -1.32 2.59 -21.28
C MET A 149 -1.40 4.08 -20.93
N SER A 150 -0.93 4.45 -19.74
CA SER A 150 -1.13 5.79 -19.21
C SER A 150 0.03 6.22 -18.32
N GLY A 151 0.65 7.35 -18.66
CA GLY A 151 1.59 8.05 -17.78
C GLY A 151 0.92 8.90 -16.70
N LEU A 152 -0.39 8.79 -16.47
CA LEU A 152 -1.06 9.50 -15.38
C LEU A 152 -0.48 9.03 -14.04
N THR A 153 -0.04 9.98 -13.22
CA THR A 153 0.56 9.69 -11.91
C THR A 153 -0.39 8.89 -11.03
N GLU A 154 -1.69 9.19 -11.05
CA GLU A 154 -2.72 8.44 -10.31
C GLU A 154 -2.71 6.95 -10.64
N VAL A 155 -2.53 6.62 -11.92
CA VAL A 155 -2.52 5.24 -12.41
C VAL A 155 -1.25 4.53 -11.94
N LEU A 156 -0.11 5.19 -12.10
CA LEU A 156 1.19 4.65 -11.68
C LEU A 156 1.24 4.46 -10.15
N PHE A 157 0.66 5.39 -9.37
CA PHE A 157 0.63 5.28 -7.92
C PHE A 157 -0.32 4.20 -7.40
N ILE A 158 -1.44 3.92 -8.08
CA ILE A 158 -2.29 2.75 -7.75
C ILE A 158 -1.47 1.47 -7.87
N GLU A 159 -0.81 1.28 -9.01
CA GLU A 159 0.02 0.10 -9.26
C GLU A 159 1.20 0.02 -8.27
N ARG A 160 1.91 1.13 -8.09
CA ARG A 160 3.02 1.22 -7.13
C ARG A 160 2.60 0.83 -5.73
N CYS A 161 1.50 1.38 -5.22
CA CYS A 161 1.03 1.07 -3.88
C CYS A 161 0.60 -0.40 -3.75
N LEU A 162 -0.04 -0.97 -4.77
CA LEU A 162 -0.37 -2.41 -4.78
C LEU A 162 0.90 -3.30 -4.80
N ASN A 163 1.95 -2.90 -5.50
CA ASN A 163 3.22 -3.62 -5.51
C ASN A 163 3.92 -3.53 -4.13
N LEU A 164 3.90 -2.36 -3.50
CA LEU A 164 4.46 -2.11 -2.16
C LEU A 164 3.73 -2.88 -1.04
N LEU A 165 2.42 -3.11 -1.17
CA LEU A 165 1.65 -3.87 -0.18
C LEU A 165 2.08 -5.33 -0.14
N ARG A 166 2.25 -5.87 1.07
CA ARG A 166 2.34 -7.32 1.25
C ARG A 166 0.98 -8.00 0.96
N PRO A 167 0.92 -9.32 0.71
CA PRO A 167 -0.34 -10.05 0.60
C PRO A 167 -1.27 -9.79 1.80
N GLY A 168 -2.53 -9.43 1.51
CA GLY A 168 -3.51 -9.02 2.53
C GLY A 168 -3.31 -7.61 3.13
N GLY A 169 -2.27 -6.89 2.71
CA GLY A 169 -2.05 -5.48 3.02
C GLY A 169 -3.17 -4.58 2.47
N ARG A 170 -3.30 -3.37 3.03
CA ARG A 170 -4.41 -2.46 2.72
C ARG A 170 -3.89 -1.08 2.36
N MET A 171 -4.56 -0.38 1.46
CA MET A 171 -4.26 1.02 1.19
C MET A 171 -5.49 1.90 1.22
N GLY A 172 -5.31 3.14 1.64
CA GLY A 172 -6.22 4.25 1.41
C GLY A 172 -5.53 5.25 0.49
N ILE A 173 -6.15 5.56 -0.64
CA ILE A 173 -5.60 6.48 -1.65
C ILE A 173 -6.65 7.50 -2.05
N VAL A 174 -6.25 8.77 -2.10
CA VAL A 174 -7.11 9.85 -2.60
C VAL A 174 -6.93 9.93 -4.10
N LEU A 175 -8.02 9.85 -4.86
CA LEU A 175 -8.00 9.89 -6.32
C LEU A 175 -9.14 10.75 -6.86
N PRO A 176 -8.98 11.37 -8.04
CA PRO A 176 -10.09 12.02 -8.71
C PRO A 176 -11.12 10.97 -9.16
N GLU A 177 -12.40 11.30 -9.03
CA GLU A 177 -13.51 10.38 -9.31
C GLU A 177 -13.47 9.80 -10.75
N GLY A 178 -12.88 10.55 -11.69
CA GLY A 178 -12.67 10.12 -13.06
C GLY A 178 -11.89 8.80 -13.20
N VAL A 179 -11.04 8.42 -12.24
CA VAL A 179 -10.31 7.14 -12.28
C VAL A 179 -11.25 5.94 -12.26
N LEU A 180 -12.34 6.02 -11.50
CA LEU A 180 -13.33 4.94 -11.41
C LEU A 180 -14.39 5.00 -12.50
N ASN A 181 -14.79 6.19 -12.93
CA ASN A 181 -15.97 6.32 -13.79
C ASN A 181 -15.63 6.42 -15.28
N ASN A 182 -14.38 6.75 -15.64
CA ASN A 182 -14.00 6.93 -17.04
C ASN A 182 -13.87 5.58 -17.77
N PRO A 183 -14.61 5.33 -18.87
CA PRO A 183 -14.48 4.10 -19.66
C PRO A 183 -13.07 3.88 -20.22
N LYS A 184 -12.32 4.97 -20.51
CA LYS A 184 -10.93 4.88 -21.00
C LYS A 184 -9.97 4.26 -19.99
N LEU A 185 -10.34 4.26 -18.72
CA LEU A 185 -9.55 3.70 -17.62
C LEU A 185 -10.07 2.34 -17.15
N GLN A 186 -10.93 1.67 -17.95
CA GLN A 186 -11.48 0.35 -17.61
C GLN A 186 -10.38 -0.68 -17.32
N LYS A 187 -9.31 -0.71 -18.12
CA LYS A 187 -8.23 -1.69 -17.90
C LYS A 187 -7.51 -1.50 -16.57
N ILE A 188 -7.50 -0.30 -16.00
CA ILE A 188 -6.91 -0.04 -14.68
C ILE A 188 -7.81 -0.61 -13.59
N ARG A 189 -9.13 -0.50 -13.74
CA ARG A 189 -10.09 -1.17 -12.84
C ARG A 189 -9.93 -2.69 -12.93
N ASP A 190 -9.81 -3.22 -14.14
CA ASP A 190 -9.60 -4.66 -14.36
C ASP A 190 -8.27 -5.12 -13.73
N PHE A 191 -7.20 -4.31 -13.85
CA PHE A 191 -5.91 -4.55 -13.21
C PHE A 191 -6.04 -4.59 -11.69
N VAL A 192 -6.70 -3.58 -11.09
CA VAL A 192 -6.92 -3.53 -9.64
C VAL A 192 -7.75 -4.71 -9.18
N GLU A 193 -8.88 -5.01 -9.83
CA GLU A 193 -9.76 -6.15 -9.53
C GLU A 193 -9.03 -7.50 -9.67
N SER A 194 -7.94 -7.57 -10.43
CA SER A 194 -7.12 -8.78 -10.57
C SER A 194 -6.08 -8.98 -9.46
N LYS A 195 -5.80 -7.96 -8.65
CA LYS A 195 -4.75 -7.99 -7.61
C LYS A 195 -5.27 -7.66 -6.21
N ALA A 196 -6.42 -7.00 -6.11
CA ALA A 196 -6.96 -6.47 -4.87
C ALA A 196 -8.49 -6.41 -4.88
N LYS A 197 -9.06 -6.43 -3.69
CA LYS A 197 -10.49 -6.11 -3.47
C LYS A 197 -10.62 -4.62 -3.18
N ILE A 198 -11.62 -3.99 -3.79
CA ILE A 198 -12.08 -2.66 -3.40
C ILE A 198 -12.94 -2.83 -2.15
N ILE A 199 -12.48 -2.32 -1.01
CA ILE A 199 -13.16 -2.57 0.28
C ILE A 199 -14.04 -1.40 0.72
N ASN A 200 -13.82 -0.19 0.19
CA ASN A 200 -14.68 0.97 0.41
C ASN A 200 -14.39 2.06 -0.62
N ILE A 201 -15.43 2.75 -1.06
CA ILE A 201 -15.36 3.95 -1.89
C ILE A 201 -16.09 5.06 -1.14
N THR A 202 -15.41 6.16 -0.84
CA THR A 202 -16.04 7.32 -0.22
C THR A 202 -15.86 8.55 -1.10
N SER A 203 -16.92 8.97 -1.77
CA SER A 203 -16.96 10.22 -2.52
C SER A 203 -17.01 11.38 -1.54
N ILE A 204 -16.12 12.36 -1.72
CA ILE A 204 -16.02 13.55 -0.87
C ILE A 204 -16.34 14.81 -1.68
N PRO A 205 -16.77 15.90 -1.03
CA PRO A 205 -17.07 17.15 -1.70
C PRO A 205 -15.84 17.73 -2.42
N GLN A 206 -16.10 18.45 -3.52
CA GLN A 206 -15.03 19.06 -4.31
C GLN A 206 -14.28 20.15 -3.54
N ASP A 207 -14.99 20.91 -2.69
CA ASP A 207 -14.47 22.04 -1.91
C ASP A 207 -13.37 21.66 -0.91
N VAL A 208 -13.30 20.39 -0.49
CA VAL A 208 -12.23 19.86 0.36
C VAL A 208 -10.83 20.14 -0.20
N PHE A 209 -10.67 20.10 -1.53
CA PHE A 209 -9.38 20.26 -2.20
C PHE A 209 -9.28 21.51 -3.10
N ILE A 210 -10.30 22.37 -3.12
CA ILE A 210 -10.30 23.60 -3.94
C ILE A 210 -9.12 24.51 -3.57
N ALA A 211 -8.80 24.64 -2.27
CA ALA A 211 -7.69 25.46 -1.80
C ALA A 211 -6.31 24.96 -2.30
N SER A 212 -6.21 23.67 -2.64
CA SER A 212 -5.01 23.06 -3.23
C SER A 212 -4.99 23.16 -4.76
N GLY A 213 -5.96 23.85 -5.37
CA GLY A 213 -6.08 24.01 -6.82
C GLY A 213 -6.77 22.84 -7.54
N ALA A 214 -7.38 21.90 -6.81
CA ALA A 214 -8.11 20.79 -7.43
C ALA A 214 -9.44 21.27 -8.02
N THR A 215 -9.67 20.95 -9.30
CA THR A 215 -10.90 21.30 -10.04
C THR A 215 -11.84 20.11 -10.24
N VAL A 216 -11.47 18.95 -9.72
CA VAL A 216 -12.20 17.68 -9.88
C VAL A 216 -12.65 17.17 -8.52
N LYS A 217 -13.83 16.53 -8.50
CA LYS A 217 -14.36 15.91 -7.29
C LYS A 217 -13.44 14.73 -6.88
N PRO A 218 -12.92 14.71 -5.64
CA PRO A 218 -12.08 13.63 -5.18
C PRO A 218 -12.89 12.48 -4.57
N SER A 219 -12.25 11.33 -4.45
CA SER A 219 -12.78 10.15 -3.78
C SER A 219 -11.67 9.48 -2.96
N LEU A 220 -12.03 8.99 -1.78
CA LEU A 220 -11.18 8.15 -0.95
C LEU A 220 -11.43 6.69 -1.34
N LEU A 221 -10.39 6.04 -1.84
CA LEU A 221 -10.47 4.65 -2.28
C LEU A 221 -9.66 3.76 -1.36
N PHE A 222 -10.31 2.69 -0.89
CA PHE A 222 -9.69 1.73 0.00
C PHE A 222 -9.62 0.39 -0.69
N PHE A 223 -8.41 -0.18 -0.71
CA PHE A 223 -8.15 -1.47 -1.32
C PHE A 223 -7.51 -2.42 -0.32
N LYS A 224 -7.76 -3.71 -0.48
CA LYS A 224 -7.04 -4.79 0.19
C LYS A 224 -6.41 -5.67 -0.88
N LYS A 225 -5.07 -5.73 -0.91
CA LYS A 225 -4.34 -6.66 -1.78
C LYS A 225 -4.78 -8.09 -1.45
N PHE A 226 -4.92 -8.92 -2.47
CA PHE A 226 -5.25 -10.32 -2.26
C PHE A 226 -4.26 -10.96 -1.27
N THR A 227 -4.80 -11.78 -0.39
CA THR A 227 -4.00 -12.79 0.33
C THR A 227 -3.52 -13.84 -0.66
N GLU A 228 -2.53 -14.64 -0.27
CA GLU A 228 -2.05 -15.77 -1.08
C GLU A 228 -3.20 -16.71 -1.48
N GLU A 229 -4.09 -17.03 -0.54
CA GLU A 229 -5.26 -17.88 -0.78
C GLU A 229 -6.26 -17.25 -1.78
N GLU A 230 -6.54 -15.95 -1.63
CA GLU A 230 -7.41 -15.21 -2.55
C GLU A 230 -6.81 -15.15 -3.95
N ASN A 231 -5.50 -14.93 -4.07
CA ASN A 231 -4.79 -14.89 -5.34
C ASN A 231 -4.83 -16.26 -6.05
N LEU A 232 -4.57 -17.35 -5.32
CA LEU A 232 -4.70 -18.71 -5.85
C LEU A 232 -6.14 -19.03 -6.29
N LYS A 233 -7.14 -18.61 -5.51
CA LYS A 233 -8.56 -18.77 -5.88
C LYS A 233 -8.90 -17.98 -7.14
N TYR A 234 -8.49 -16.71 -7.21
CA TYR A 234 -8.72 -15.85 -8.36
C TYR A 234 -8.11 -16.43 -9.63
N ASN A 235 -6.84 -16.87 -9.58
CA ASN A 235 -6.16 -17.45 -10.74
C ASN A 235 -6.85 -18.73 -11.24
N LYS A 236 -7.28 -19.62 -10.32
CA LYS A 236 -8.04 -20.83 -10.70
C LYS A 236 -9.35 -20.49 -11.41
N ILE A 237 -10.09 -19.50 -10.92
CA ILE A 237 -11.33 -19.04 -11.55
C ILE A 237 -11.04 -18.44 -12.92
N LYS A 238 -10.03 -17.57 -13.01
CA LYS A 238 -9.59 -16.93 -14.27
C LYS A 238 -9.19 -17.96 -15.31
N ASP A 239 -8.42 -18.98 -14.94
CA ASP A 239 -7.98 -20.05 -15.86
C ASP A 239 -9.15 -20.86 -16.38
N LYS A 240 -10.10 -21.22 -15.50
CA LYS A 240 -11.33 -21.94 -15.86
C LYS A 240 -12.20 -21.10 -16.79
N ALA A 241 -12.40 -19.82 -16.47
CA ALA A 241 -13.18 -18.89 -17.28
C ALA A 241 -12.55 -18.69 -18.66
N THR A 242 -11.23 -18.48 -18.71
CA THR A 242 -10.47 -18.35 -19.96
C THR A 242 -10.62 -19.58 -20.83
N LYS A 243 -10.40 -20.79 -20.29
CA LYS A 243 -10.59 -22.04 -21.05
C LYS A 243 -12.00 -22.18 -21.59
N THR A 244 -13.01 -21.86 -20.79
CA THR A 244 -14.42 -21.97 -21.18
C THR A 244 -14.76 -21.00 -22.32
N ALA A 245 -14.42 -19.71 -22.15
CA ALA A 245 -14.70 -18.68 -23.13
C ALA A 245 -13.90 -18.88 -24.43
N THR A 246 -12.62 -19.25 -24.34
CA THR A 246 -11.80 -19.55 -25.53
C THR A 246 -12.32 -20.77 -26.27
N ASN A 247 -12.66 -21.87 -25.60
CA ASN A 247 -13.18 -23.07 -26.27
C ASN A 247 -14.52 -22.80 -26.97
N LYS A 248 -15.40 -22.02 -26.34
CA LYS A 248 -16.70 -21.62 -26.92
C LYS A 248 -16.53 -20.81 -28.21
N ASN A 249 -15.50 -19.97 -28.28
CA ASN A 249 -15.29 -19.04 -29.40
C ASN A 249 -14.14 -19.46 -30.35
N LYS A 250 -13.55 -20.64 -30.13
CA LYS A 250 -12.37 -21.12 -30.87
C LYS A 250 -12.63 -21.24 -32.36
N SER A 251 -13.73 -21.89 -32.75
CA SER A 251 -14.11 -22.08 -34.16
C SER A 251 -14.30 -20.74 -34.88
N ALA A 252 -14.98 -19.78 -34.25
CA ALA A 252 -15.20 -18.46 -34.81
C ALA A 252 -13.89 -17.65 -34.97
N LEU A 253 -12.95 -17.79 -34.03
CA LEU A 253 -11.62 -17.17 -34.15
C LEU A 253 -10.80 -17.78 -35.29
N GLU A 254 -10.78 -19.12 -35.39
CA GLU A 254 -10.08 -19.84 -36.44
C GLU A 254 -10.63 -19.45 -37.83
N GLU A 255 -11.95 -19.36 -37.99
CA GLU A 255 -12.58 -18.93 -39.23
C GLU A 255 -12.16 -17.50 -39.64
N ILE A 256 -12.12 -16.56 -38.70
CA ILE A 256 -11.68 -15.18 -38.96
C ILE A 256 -10.19 -15.15 -39.32
N GLU A 257 -9.35 -15.95 -38.66
CA GLU A 257 -7.91 -16.02 -38.95
C GLU A 257 -7.60 -16.64 -40.30
N GLU A 258 -8.34 -17.67 -40.71
CA GLU A 258 -8.24 -18.24 -42.05
C GLU A 258 -8.64 -17.21 -43.12
N LYS A 259 -9.75 -16.49 -42.90
CA LYS A 259 -10.18 -15.41 -43.80
C LYS A 259 -9.15 -14.29 -43.90
N LEU A 260 -8.37 -14.02 -42.86
CA LEU A 260 -7.29 -13.02 -42.88
C LEU A 260 -6.03 -13.48 -43.63
N LYS A 261 -5.81 -14.79 -43.83
CA LYS A 261 -4.63 -15.34 -44.52
C LYS A 261 -4.75 -15.30 -46.05
N VAL A 262 -5.93 -15.03 -46.61
CA VAL A 262 -6.17 -15.00 -48.06
C VAL A 262 -5.37 -13.86 -48.71
N ARG A 263 -4.56 -14.19 -49.74
CA ARG A 263 -3.60 -13.25 -50.37
C ARG A 263 -4.27 -12.06 -51.11
N ASN A 264 -5.50 -12.21 -51.59
CA ASN A 264 -6.18 -11.22 -52.45
C ASN A 264 -7.24 -10.35 -51.76
N LEU A 265 -7.23 -10.25 -50.42
CA LEU A 265 -8.19 -9.38 -49.71
C LEU A 265 -7.94 -7.90 -49.99
N SER A 266 -9.02 -7.15 -50.21
CA SER A 266 -9.00 -5.70 -50.25
C SER A 266 -8.58 -5.10 -48.90
N LYS A 267 -8.14 -3.82 -48.90
CA LYS A 267 -7.83 -3.12 -47.64
C LYS A 267 -9.04 -3.02 -46.72
N GLU A 268 -10.24 -2.83 -47.29
CA GLU A 268 -11.50 -2.72 -46.53
C GLU A 268 -11.89 -4.06 -45.91
N GLU A 269 -11.76 -5.16 -46.65
CA GLU A 269 -12.05 -6.51 -46.14
C GLU A 269 -11.10 -6.90 -45.01
N LYS A 270 -9.79 -6.62 -45.17
CA LYS A 270 -8.80 -6.84 -44.10
C LYS A 270 -9.14 -6.04 -42.84
N LYS A 271 -9.60 -4.79 -43.00
CA LYS A 271 -10.01 -3.96 -41.86
C LYS A 271 -11.26 -4.55 -41.19
N ALA A 272 -12.28 -4.92 -41.95
CA ALA A 272 -13.50 -5.52 -41.43
C ALA A 272 -13.26 -6.81 -40.65
N PHE A 273 -12.39 -7.71 -41.15
CA PHE A 273 -12.03 -8.93 -40.41
C PHE A 273 -11.22 -8.65 -39.15
N LYS A 274 -10.32 -7.65 -39.16
CA LYS A 274 -9.61 -7.21 -37.95
C LYS A 274 -10.57 -6.63 -36.91
N ASP A 275 -11.53 -5.81 -37.33
CA ASP A 275 -12.53 -5.23 -36.45
C ASP A 275 -13.43 -6.32 -35.84
N LYS A 276 -13.87 -7.29 -36.64
CA LYS A 276 -14.59 -8.49 -36.15
C LYS A 276 -13.76 -9.31 -35.17
N LYS A 277 -12.47 -9.53 -35.45
CA LYS A 277 -11.55 -10.22 -34.53
C LYS A 277 -11.46 -9.48 -33.20
N ASN A 278 -11.27 -8.16 -33.23
CA ASN A 278 -11.17 -7.34 -32.02
C ASN A 278 -12.48 -7.34 -31.22
N GLN A 279 -13.64 -7.27 -31.89
CA GLN A 279 -14.95 -7.39 -31.24
C GLN A 279 -15.13 -8.75 -30.56
N LEU A 280 -14.77 -9.84 -31.25
CA LEU A 280 -14.85 -11.18 -30.68
C LEU A 280 -13.90 -11.36 -29.49
N LEU A 281 -12.68 -10.83 -29.58
CA LEU A 281 -11.73 -10.82 -28.46
C LEU A 281 -12.25 -10.03 -27.26
N GLN A 282 -12.86 -8.86 -27.49
CA GLN A 282 -13.51 -8.08 -26.43
C GLN A 282 -14.66 -8.85 -25.79
N GLN A 283 -15.49 -9.52 -26.61
CA GLN A 283 -16.58 -10.36 -26.10
C GLN A 283 -16.06 -11.51 -25.23
N ILE A 284 -14.99 -12.18 -25.66
CA ILE A 284 -14.34 -13.23 -24.85
C ILE A 284 -13.85 -12.65 -23.53
N GLU A 285 -13.22 -11.48 -23.55
CA GLU A 285 -12.73 -10.81 -22.35
C GLU A 285 -13.89 -10.46 -21.40
N ASP A 286 -15.00 -9.95 -21.92
CA ASP A 286 -16.19 -9.61 -21.14
C ASP A 286 -16.88 -10.85 -20.56
N GLU A 287 -16.94 -11.97 -21.30
CA GLU A 287 -17.42 -13.26 -20.79
C GLU A 287 -16.54 -13.78 -19.64
N ILE A 288 -15.22 -13.68 -19.78
CA ILE A 288 -14.27 -14.05 -18.71
C ILE A 288 -14.51 -13.20 -17.46
N LYS A 289 -14.62 -11.87 -17.64
CA LYS A 289 -14.88 -10.94 -16.53
C LYS A 289 -16.19 -11.23 -15.84
N ALA A 290 -17.27 -11.48 -16.60
CA ALA A 290 -18.57 -11.81 -16.04
C ALA A 290 -18.52 -13.09 -15.19
N GLN A 291 -17.79 -14.12 -15.66
CA GLN A 291 -17.61 -15.35 -14.89
C GLN A 291 -16.76 -15.14 -13.64
N ILE A 292 -15.68 -14.36 -13.73
CA ILE A 292 -14.86 -14.00 -12.56
C ILE A 292 -15.69 -13.27 -11.53
N LYS A 293 -16.47 -12.24 -11.93
CA LYS A 293 -17.34 -11.47 -11.02
C LYS A 293 -18.39 -12.36 -10.34
N LYS A 294 -18.90 -13.37 -11.05
CA LYS A 294 -19.85 -14.33 -10.48
C LYS A 294 -19.21 -15.30 -9.48
N GLU A 295 -18.03 -15.84 -9.77
CA GLU A 295 -17.37 -16.86 -8.91
C GLU A 295 -16.49 -16.25 -7.80
N PHE A 296 -16.05 -15.00 -7.97
CA PHE A 296 -15.23 -14.22 -7.04
C PHE A 296 -15.92 -12.92 -6.62
N ASP A 297 -17.19 -13.02 -6.26
CA ASP A 297 -18.00 -11.89 -5.84
C ASP A 297 -17.60 -11.34 -4.46
N TYR A 298 -17.73 -10.02 -4.28
CA TYR A 298 -17.56 -9.35 -3.01
C TYR A 298 -18.29 -8.01 -3.00
N GLU A 299 -18.81 -7.63 -1.83
CA GLU A 299 -19.53 -6.37 -1.66
C GLU A 299 -18.57 -5.18 -1.55
N ILE A 300 -18.91 -4.10 -2.25
CA ILE A 300 -18.17 -2.83 -2.26
C ILE A 300 -19.06 -1.75 -1.62
N PRO A 301 -18.83 -1.39 -0.35
CA PRO A 301 -19.45 -0.24 0.27
C PRO A 301 -19.12 1.04 -0.50
N ILE A 302 -20.15 1.81 -0.84
CA ILE A 302 -20.04 3.11 -1.49
C ILE A 302 -20.77 4.11 -0.62
N VAL A 303 -20.07 5.19 -0.26
CA VAL A 303 -20.60 6.27 0.57
C VAL A 303 -20.33 7.60 -0.13
N GLU A 304 -21.31 8.49 -0.12
CA GLU A 304 -21.11 9.89 -0.51
C GLU A 304 -21.31 10.76 0.73
N VAL A 305 -20.31 11.58 1.04
CA VAL A 305 -20.40 12.57 2.11
C VAL A 305 -20.54 13.97 1.54
N LYS A 306 -21.33 14.80 2.21
CA LYS A 306 -21.59 16.20 1.83
C LYS A 306 -20.67 17.18 2.53
N LYS A 307 -20.09 16.78 3.66
CA LYS A 307 -19.18 17.63 4.45
C LYS A 307 -18.00 16.81 4.95
N ALA A 308 -16.80 17.27 4.63
CA ALA A 308 -15.55 16.65 5.02
C ALA A 308 -14.45 17.71 5.14
N GLY A 309 -13.41 17.40 5.91
CA GLY A 309 -12.22 18.24 6.03
C GLY A 309 -11.93 18.70 7.46
N ILE A 310 -11.07 19.71 7.54
CA ILE A 310 -10.67 20.44 8.74
C ILE A 310 -10.69 21.92 8.40
N THR A 311 -10.85 22.81 9.38
CA THR A 311 -10.74 24.25 9.12
C THR A 311 -9.31 24.61 8.69
N THR A 312 -9.11 25.83 8.18
CA THR A 312 -7.78 26.38 7.86
C THR A 312 -6.84 26.42 9.07
N THR A 313 -7.39 26.41 10.29
CA THR A 313 -6.66 26.36 11.56
C THR A 313 -6.46 24.93 12.08
N GLY A 314 -6.96 23.91 11.38
CA GLY A 314 -6.93 22.51 11.81
C GLY A 314 -7.96 22.15 12.89
N ALA A 315 -8.91 23.04 13.18
CA ALA A 315 -9.98 22.77 14.14
C ALA A 315 -11.03 21.80 13.57
N PRO A 316 -11.74 21.05 14.42
CA PRO A 316 -12.86 20.23 13.99
C PRO A 316 -13.95 21.09 13.33
N CYS A 317 -14.36 20.70 12.12
CA CYS A 317 -15.55 21.22 11.47
C CYS A 317 -16.57 20.08 11.31
N GLU A 318 -17.73 20.39 10.73
CA GLU A 318 -18.72 19.38 10.38
C GLU A 318 -18.10 18.40 9.37
N ASN A 319 -18.00 17.13 9.79
CA ASN A 319 -17.26 16.12 9.06
C ASN A 319 -17.95 14.76 9.19
N GLU A 320 -18.55 14.32 8.09
CA GLU A 320 -19.29 13.06 7.99
C GLU A 320 -18.36 11.84 7.86
N LEU A 321 -17.05 12.03 7.65
CA LEU A 321 -16.10 10.90 7.59
C LEU A 321 -15.98 10.18 8.94
N LEU A 322 -16.15 10.89 10.06
CA LEU A 322 -16.08 10.29 11.40
C LEU A 322 -17.21 9.28 11.67
N PRO A 323 -18.50 9.62 11.47
CA PRO A 323 -19.56 8.63 11.60
C PRO A 323 -19.42 7.50 10.57
N VAL A 324 -19.07 7.80 9.31
CA VAL A 324 -18.82 6.77 8.28
C VAL A 324 -17.73 5.80 8.71
N ALA A 325 -16.64 6.29 9.31
CA ALA A 325 -15.57 5.43 9.82
C ALA A 325 -16.05 4.49 10.95
N LYS A 326 -17.00 4.94 11.78
CA LYS A 326 -17.59 4.11 12.84
C LYS A 326 -18.48 3.01 12.25
N GLU A 327 -19.38 3.36 11.34
CA GLU A 327 -20.27 2.42 10.66
C GLU A 327 -19.46 1.39 9.85
N TYR A 328 -18.48 1.85 9.10
CA TYR A 328 -17.61 0.97 8.32
C TYR A 328 -16.80 0.02 9.20
N LYS A 329 -16.42 0.43 10.42
CA LYS A 329 -15.76 -0.46 11.38
C LYS A 329 -16.68 -1.61 11.80
N GLU A 330 -17.97 -1.36 11.99
CA GLU A 330 -18.96 -2.39 12.32
C GLU A 330 -19.18 -3.33 11.13
N TYR A 331 -19.37 -2.79 9.92
CA TYR A 331 -19.45 -3.57 8.69
C TYR A 331 -18.22 -4.47 8.51
N ARG A 332 -17.01 -3.90 8.69
CA ARG A 332 -15.74 -4.63 8.58
C ARG A 332 -15.65 -5.80 9.56
N LEU A 333 -16.12 -5.62 10.79
CA LEU A 333 -16.11 -6.65 11.82
C LEU A 333 -17.13 -7.75 11.50
N LYS A 334 -18.35 -7.37 11.12
CA LYS A 334 -19.42 -8.29 10.75
C LYS A 334 -19.03 -9.19 9.58
N ASN A 335 -18.36 -8.63 8.58
CA ASN A 335 -17.96 -9.35 7.36
C ASN A 335 -16.54 -9.94 7.41
N ASN A 336 -15.84 -9.84 8.55
CA ASN A 336 -14.49 -10.37 8.73
C ASN A 336 -13.50 -10.02 7.61
N LEU A 337 -13.56 -8.78 7.09
CA LEU A 337 -12.81 -8.39 5.88
C LEU A 337 -11.28 -8.57 6.01
N TRP A 338 -10.76 -8.45 7.24
CA TRP A 338 -9.40 -8.79 7.62
C TRP A 338 -9.33 -9.00 9.13
N LYS A 339 -8.26 -9.60 9.64
CA LYS A 339 -8.01 -9.76 11.08
C LYS A 339 -7.21 -8.60 11.66
N ASN A 340 -7.44 -8.28 12.94
CA ASN A 340 -6.62 -7.28 13.62
C ASN A 340 -5.37 -7.95 14.21
N LYS A 341 -4.19 -7.59 13.70
CA LYS A 341 -2.93 -7.96 14.33
C LYS A 341 -2.58 -6.92 15.38
N LYS A 342 -2.29 -7.36 16.60
CA LYS A 342 -1.76 -6.53 17.68
C LYS A 342 -0.47 -7.16 18.19
N ILE A 343 0.51 -6.33 18.50
CA ILE A 343 1.69 -6.76 19.24
C ILE A 343 1.49 -6.34 20.68
N ILE A 344 1.53 -7.30 21.61
CA ILE A 344 1.45 -7.03 23.04
C ILE A 344 2.81 -7.31 23.67
N GLY A 345 3.38 -6.29 24.32
CA GLY A 345 4.57 -6.43 25.13
C GLY A 345 4.23 -6.90 26.55
N ARG A 346 4.74 -8.06 26.94
CA ARG A 346 4.84 -8.51 28.33
C ARG A 346 6.24 -8.24 28.85
N TYR A 347 6.34 -7.90 30.14
CA TYR A 347 7.60 -7.49 30.75
C TYR A 347 7.74 -8.23 32.07
N GLU A 348 8.91 -8.79 32.30
CA GLU A 348 9.24 -9.52 33.52
C GLU A 348 10.57 -8.99 34.06
N LEU A 349 10.61 -8.70 35.35
CA LEU A 349 11.86 -8.36 36.03
C LEU A 349 12.58 -9.66 36.44
N LYS A 350 13.71 -9.96 35.81
CA LYS A 350 14.59 -11.10 36.16
C LYS A 350 15.97 -10.58 36.51
N ASN A 351 16.47 -10.92 37.71
CA ASN A 351 17.83 -10.55 38.15
C ASN A 351 18.18 -9.06 37.97
N LYS A 352 17.25 -8.14 38.32
CA LYS A 352 17.39 -6.68 38.16
C LYS A 352 17.44 -6.17 36.70
N VAL A 353 17.08 -7.02 35.74
CA VAL A 353 16.97 -6.71 34.32
C VAL A 353 15.53 -6.93 33.88
N TYR A 354 14.96 -5.97 33.16
CA TYR A 354 13.67 -6.16 32.51
C TYR A 354 13.86 -6.97 31.23
N VAL A 355 13.09 -8.03 31.14
CA VAL A 355 12.95 -8.86 29.96
C VAL A 355 11.62 -8.52 29.31
N ARG A 356 11.61 -8.28 28.00
CA ARG A 356 10.40 -8.04 27.22
C ARG A 356 10.11 -9.26 26.34
N MET A 357 8.83 -9.58 26.21
CA MET A 357 8.30 -10.58 25.28
C MET A 357 7.24 -9.92 24.42
N LEU A 358 7.38 -9.97 23.10
CA LEU A 358 6.44 -9.38 22.15
C LEU A 358 5.58 -10.48 21.54
N ASP A 359 4.34 -10.61 22.01
CA ASP A 359 3.40 -11.58 21.48
C ASP A 359 2.60 -10.97 20.33
N MET A 360 2.49 -11.67 19.20
CA MET A 360 1.49 -11.35 18.20
C MET A 360 0.16 -11.96 18.60
N ILE A 361 -0.86 -11.11 18.56
CA ILE A 361 -2.25 -11.44 18.81
C ILE A 361 -3.04 -11.19 17.54
N GLU A 362 -3.79 -12.19 17.10
CA GLU A 362 -4.83 -12.05 16.07
C GLU A 362 -6.18 -12.41 16.68
N ASP A 363 -7.15 -11.50 16.57
CA ASP A 363 -8.51 -11.67 17.08
C ASP A 363 -8.58 -12.15 18.55
N ASN A 364 -7.79 -11.49 19.40
CA ASN A 364 -7.67 -11.76 20.85
C ASN A 364 -7.06 -13.14 21.21
N LYS A 365 -6.45 -13.85 20.25
CA LYS A 365 -5.67 -15.07 20.51
C LYS A 365 -4.19 -14.84 20.21
N VAL A 366 -3.32 -15.33 21.08
CA VAL A 366 -1.86 -15.32 20.83
C VAL A 366 -1.56 -16.28 19.68
N THR A 367 -1.03 -15.76 18.58
CA THR A 367 -0.69 -16.54 17.38
C THR A 367 0.81 -16.80 17.26
N LYS A 368 1.64 -15.93 17.83
CA LYS A 368 3.08 -16.14 17.97
C LYS A 368 3.56 -15.56 19.29
N ALA A 369 4.10 -16.40 20.15
CA ALA A 369 4.72 -15.94 21.39
C ALA A 369 6.10 -15.36 21.10
N GLY A 370 6.42 -14.22 21.68
CA GLY A 370 7.74 -13.61 21.56
C GLY A 370 8.75 -14.31 22.45
N GLU A 371 9.99 -14.46 21.97
CA GLU A 371 11.08 -14.92 22.82
C GLU A 371 11.48 -13.80 23.81
N PRO A 372 11.92 -14.17 25.02
CA PRO A 372 12.37 -13.21 26.02
C PRO A 372 13.63 -12.47 25.55
N GLU A 373 13.55 -11.15 25.41
CA GLU A 373 14.71 -10.30 25.11
C GLU A 373 15.05 -9.38 26.29
N VAL A 374 16.34 -9.18 26.54
CA VAL A 374 16.80 -8.17 27.51
C VAL A 374 16.41 -6.78 27.01
N PHE A 375 15.59 -6.07 27.76
CA PHE A 375 15.01 -4.78 27.40
C PHE A 375 15.73 -3.61 28.06
N TYR A 376 15.93 -3.67 29.38
CA TYR A 376 16.62 -2.61 30.13
C TYR A 376 17.20 -3.14 31.44
N SER A 377 18.37 -2.62 31.86
CA SER A 377 18.98 -2.92 33.16
C SER A 377 19.02 -1.65 34.02
N LYS A 378 18.58 -1.76 35.28
CA LYS A 378 18.55 -0.65 36.26
C LYS A 378 19.94 -0.02 36.53
N ASN A 379 21.02 -0.66 36.08
CA ASN A 379 22.41 -0.25 36.31
C ASN A 379 23.23 0.09 35.05
N ALA A 380 22.62 0.16 33.85
CA ALA A 380 23.38 0.38 32.61
C ALA A 380 24.03 1.79 32.51
N ASN A 381 23.56 2.78 33.27
CA ASN A 381 24.07 4.16 33.23
C ASN A 381 25.24 4.47 34.19
N ARG A 382 26.01 3.46 34.67
CA ARG A 382 27.19 3.74 35.50
C ARG A 382 28.55 3.60 34.81
N ASN A 383 28.65 3.03 33.61
CA ASN A 383 29.95 2.80 32.94
C ASN A 383 29.98 3.22 31.46
N SER A 384 29.65 4.49 31.17
CA SER A 384 30.09 5.12 29.92
C SER A 384 30.38 6.60 30.19
N LYS A 385 31.58 6.86 30.71
CA LYS A 385 32.28 8.14 30.58
C LYS A 385 33.51 7.90 29.72
#